data_AF-A0A3D1QZ67-F1
#
_entry.id   AF-A0A3D1QZ67-F1
#
_cell.length_a   1.000
_cell.length_b   1.000
_cell.length_c   1.000
_cell.angle_alpha   90.00
_cell.angle_beta   90.00
_cell.angle_gamma   90.00
#
_symmetry.space_group_name_H-M   'P 1'
#
loop_
_entity.id
_entity.type
_entity.pdbx_description
1 polymer ?
#
loop_
_entity_poly.entity_id
_entity_poly.type
_entity_poly.pdbx_seq_one_letter_code
_entity_poly.pdbx_strand_id
1 'polypeptide(L)'
;MSDGSNELRRGGAPHPARTRLATGAFCAASAHFALLAASGHLRWEHYVLDGVLAAFALGGRRTAALLRAGLPLWLALFLYLDLQQLAFASLRGEIHTGDLFLLDAALFPAPGEEPMPWAAWFATRANPIADLFAGIAYMGFVAPFFGTLLVYLFVEPDRAEAMGWCFFAANVIAVSAYTLYPAAPPWYVLAHGLGPADPTALPHSAGAGRFDEMFGVGVF
;
A
#
# COMPACT_ATOMS: atom_id res chain seq x y z
N MET A 1 35.74 -15.78 47.13
CA MET A 1 34.77 -16.82 46.73
C MET A 1 33.37 -16.29 46.90
N SER A 2 32.48 -16.65 45.96
CA SER A 2 31.06 -16.27 45.83
C SER A 2 30.83 -14.90 45.16
N ASP A 3 31.08 -14.78 43.86
CA ASP A 3 30.18 -15.18 42.75
C ASP A 3 29.13 -14.10 42.43
N GLY A 4 29.55 -13.13 41.60
CA GLY A 4 28.73 -12.11 40.98
C GLY A 4 28.26 -12.50 39.57
N SER A 5 28.07 -13.80 39.30
CA SER A 5 27.72 -14.30 37.97
C SER A 5 26.36 -15.01 37.95
N ASN A 6 25.28 -14.35 38.38
CA ASN A 6 23.94 -14.96 38.25
C ASN A 6 22.76 -14.01 37.99
N GLU A 7 22.95 -12.90 37.27
CA GLU A 7 21.83 -12.13 36.70
C GLU A 7 21.68 -12.26 35.18
N LEU A 8 22.59 -12.96 34.50
CA LEU A 8 22.57 -13.13 33.04
C LEU A 8 21.76 -14.34 32.53
N ARG A 9 20.91 -14.95 33.36
CA ARG A 9 20.19 -16.18 32.96
C ARG A 9 18.72 -16.27 33.37
N ARG A 10 18.02 -15.14 33.54
CA ARG A 10 16.55 -15.18 33.60
C ARG A 10 15.96 -15.26 32.19
N GLY A 11 15.99 -16.47 31.63
CA GLY A 11 15.03 -16.93 30.62
C GLY A 11 13.62 -16.99 31.21
N GLY A 12 13.10 -15.85 31.67
CA GLY A 12 11.75 -15.76 32.21
C GLY A 12 10.76 -16.12 31.11
N ALA A 13 9.80 -16.97 31.45
CA ALA A 13 8.76 -17.44 30.56
C ALA A 13 8.20 -16.27 29.71
N PRO A 14 7.95 -16.49 28.41
CA PRO A 14 7.42 -15.44 27.56
C PRO A 14 6.08 -14.94 28.11
N HIS A 15 5.91 -13.62 28.16
CA HIS A 15 4.68 -12.99 28.63
C HIS A 15 3.48 -13.55 27.83
N PRO A 16 2.37 -13.96 28.48
CA PRO A 16 1.29 -14.69 27.82
C PRO A 16 0.69 -13.97 26.62
N ALA A 17 0.62 -12.64 26.65
CA ALA A 17 0.18 -11.83 25.51
C ALA A 17 1.10 -11.96 24.27
N ARG A 18 2.43 -12.00 24.48
CA ARG A 18 3.40 -12.19 23.38
C ARG A 18 3.24 -13.56 22.74
N THR A 19 3.11 -14.60 23.56
CA THR A 19 2.97 -15.97 23.06
C THR A 19 1.71 -16.11 22.20
N ARG A 20 0.59 -15.51 22.62
CA ARG A 20 -0.65 -15.50 21.82
C ARG A 20 -0.48 -14.78 20.48
N LEU A 21 0.14 -13.60 20.47
CA LEU A 21 0.39 -12.85 19.24
C LEU A 21 1.29 -13.62 18.28
N ALA A 22 2.40 -14.18 18.77
CA ALA A 22 3.33 -14.97 17.97
C ALA A 22 2.66 -16.21 17.37
N THR A 23 1.93 -16.98 18.17
CA THR A 23 1.19 -18.14 17.66
C THR A 23 0.14 -17.71 16.63
N GLY A 24 -0.62 -16.65 16.91
CA GLY A 24 -1.61 -16.11 15.97
C GLY A 24 -1.00 -15.70 14.64
N ALA A 25 0.11 -14.95 14.66
CA ALA A 25 0.80 -14.51 13.45
C ALA A 25 1.39 -15.68 12.65
N PHE A 26 1.98 -16.67 13.32
CA PHE A 26 2.49 -17.87 12.64
C PHE A 26 1.37 -18.69 11.99
N CYS A 27 0.25 -18.87 12.71
CA CYS A 27 -0.93 -19.54 12.16
C CYS A 27 -1.51 -18.76 10.97
N ALA A 28 -1.60 -17.43 11.06
CA ALA A 28 -2.07 -16.58 9.98
C ALA A 28 -1.19 -16.69 8.73
N ALA A 29 0.14 -16.57 8.89
CA ALA A 29 1.10 -16.75 7.79
C ALA A 29 0.99 -18.14 7.15
N SER A 30 0.87 -19.19 7.96
CA SER A 30 0.76 -20.57 7.47
C SER A 30 -0.56 -20.80 6.73
N ALA A 31 -1.66 -20.28 7.26
CA ALA A 31 -2.98 -20.40 6.63
C ALA A 31 -3.07 -19.61 5.32
N HIS A 32 -2.50 -18.40 5.31
CA HIS A 32 -2.40 -17.56 4.13
C HIS A 32 -1.60 -18.26 3.01
N PHE A 33 -0.40 -18.75 3.35
CA PHE A 33 0.43 -19.49 2.42
C PHE A 33 -0.29 -20.73 1.86
N ALA A 34 -0.94 -21.51 2.74
CA ALA A 34 -1.69 -22.69 2.33
C ALA A 34 -2.88 -22.36 1.42
N LEU A 35 -3.60 -21.28 1.70
CA LEU A 35 -4.69 -20.79 0.87
C LEU A 35 -4.21 -20.46 -0.55
N LEU A 36 -3.11 -19.72 -0.66
CA LEU A 36 -2.55 -19.30 -1.94
C LEU A 36 -1.93 -20.46 -2.73
N ALA A 37 -1.31 -21.41 -2.04
CA ALA A 37 -0.82 -22.64 -2.66
C ALA A 37 -1.99 -23.48 -3.20
N ALA A 38 -3.07 -23.62 -2.43
CA ALA A 38 -4.26 -24.36 -2.84
C ALA A 38 -5.04 -23.69 -3.97
N SER A 39 -5.04 -22.35 -4.02
CA SER A 39 -5.71 -21.58 -5.09
C SER A 39 -4.85 -21.42 -6.34
N GLY A 40 -3.57 -21.83 -6.32
CA GLY A 40 -2.65 -21.67 -7.45
C GLY A 40 -2.14 -20.24 -7.68
N HIS A 41 -2.33 -19.34 -6.72
CA HIS A 41 -1.92 -17.93 -6.80
C HIS A 41 -0.61 -17.64 -6.05
N LEU A 42 0.17 -18.68 -5.72
CA LEU A 42 1.41 -18.52 -4.97
C LEU A 42 2.50 -17.85 -5.82
N ARG A 43 3.05 -16.75 -5.31
CA ARG A 43 4.14 -15.97 -5.94
C ARG A 43 5.33 -15.86 -4.99
N TRP A 44 6.49 -15.46 -5.51
CA TRP A 44 7.73 -15.38 -4.72
C TRP A 44 7.61 -14.40 -3.55
N GLU A 45 6.82 -13.34 -3.70
CA GLU A 45 6.54 -12.33 -2.67
C GLU A 45 5.91 -12.98 -1.44
N HIS A 46 5.05 -13.98 -1.61
CA HIS A 46 4.36 -14.64 -0.50
C HIS A 46 5.33 -15.47 0.36
N TYR A 47 6.33 -16.11 -0.25
CA TYR A 47 7.40 -16.79 0.49
C TYR A 47 8.17 -15.81 1.38
N VAL A 48 8.46 -14.61 0.86
CA VAL A 48 9.15 -13.57 1.62
C VAL A 48 8.26 -13.03 2.74
N LEU A 49 7.01 -12.66 2.44
CA LEU A 49 6.10 -12.05 3.39
C LEU A 49 5.73 -12.99 4.54
N ASP A 50 5.26 -14.20 4.21
CA ASP A 50 4.87 -15.20 5.22
C ASP A 50 6.10 -15.72 5.98
N GLY A 51 7.22 -15.90 5.28
CA GLY A 51 8.48 -16.31 5.88
C GLY A 51 9.02 -15.29 6.88
N VAL A 52 9.01 -14.01 6.54
CA VAL A 52 9.44 -12.92 7.44
C VAL A 52 8.51 -12.82 8.65
N LEU A 53 7.19 -12.87 8.45
CA LEU A 53 6.23 -12.81 9.56
C LEU A 53 6.41 -14.02 10.51
N ALA A 54 6.55 -15.22 9.96
CA ALA A 54 6.81 -16.43 10.73
C ALA A 54 8.16 -16.35 11.48
N ALA A 55 9.22 -15.85 10.83
CA ALA A 55 10.51 -15.66 11.47
C ALA A 55 10.43 -14.68 12.66
N PHE A 56 9.68 -13.59 12.53
CA PHE A 56 9.46 -12.64 13.64
C PHE A 56 8.62 -13.25 14.77
N ALA A 57 7.62 -14.08 14.45
CA ALA A 57 6.84 -14.82 15.43
C ALA A 57 7.69 -15.82 16.24
N LEU A 58 8.62 -16.49 15.58
CA LEU A 58 9.55 -17.42 16.22
C LEU A 58 10.68 -16.70 16.99
N GLY A 59 11.03 -15.48 16.56
CA GLY A 59 12.00 -14.63 17.24
C GLY A 59 11.53 -14.27 18.65
N GLY A 60 12.48 -14.24 19.60
CA GLY A 60 12.25 -14.05 21.04
C GLY A 60 11.64 -12.70 21.44
N ARG A 61 12.07 -12.16 22.58
CA ARG A 61 11.69 -10.79 22.98
C ARG A 61 12.21 -9.72 22.01
N ARG A 62 13.30 -10.03 21.30
CA ARG A 62 14.00 -9.12 20.37
C ARG A 62 13.19 -8.77 19.12
N THR A 63 12.27 -9.63 18.68
CA THR A 63 11.45 -9.41 17.48
C THR A 63 10.01 -9.01 17.78
N ALA A 64 9.63 -8.88 19.06
CA ALA A 64 8.25 -8.58 19.43
C ALA A 64 7.78 -7.21 18.91
N ALA A 65 8.66 -6.20 18.87
CA ALA A 65 8.33 -4.90 18.27
C ALA A 65 8.16 -5.00 16.76
N LEU A 66 9.07 -5.72 16.08
CA LEU A 66 8.98 -5.98 14.63
C LEU A 66 7.70 -6.74 14.28
N LEU A 67 7.31 -7.71 15.09
CA LEU A 67 6.07 -8.47 14.89
C LEU A 67 4.84 -7.57 15.01
N ARG A 68 4.77 -6.74 16.07
CA ARG A 68 3.63 -5.85 16.31
C ARG A 68 3.46 -4.80 15.20
N ALA A 69 4.54 -4.17 14.78
CA ALA A 69 4.51 -3.18 13.71
C ALA A 69 4.43 -3.79 12.30
N GLY A 70 5.00 -4.98 12.11
CA GLY A 70 5.00 -5.69 10.83
C GLY A 70 3.69 -6.41 10.51
N LEU A 71 2.95 -6.88 11.53
CA LEU A 71 1.66 -7.53 11.33
C LEU A 71 0.64 -6.69 10.54
N PRO A 72 0.37 -5.41 10.87
CA PRO A 72 -0.56 -4.61 10.08
C PRO A 72 -0.06 -4.33 8.66
N LEU A 73 1.26 -4.27 8.44
CA LEU A 73 1.82 -4.15 7.08
C LEU A 73 1.61 -5.42 6.27
N TRP A 74 1.82 -6.59 6.88
CA TRP A 74 1.51 -7.88 6.27
C TRP A 74 0.02 -7.99 5.93
N LEU A 75 -0.86 -7.54 6.84
CA LEU A 75 -2.30 -7.50 6.58
C LEU A 75 -2.66 -6.55 5.43
N ALA A 76 -2.01 -5.37 5.34
CA ALA A 76 -2.22 -4.43 4.24
C ALA A 76 -1.79 -5.03 2.91
N LEU A 77 -0.67 -5.74 2.88
CA LEU A 77 -0.19 -6.44 1.69
C LEU A 77 -1.09 -7.61 1.31
N PHE A 78 -1.52 -8.43 2.25
CA PHE A 78 -2.50 -9.50 2.01
C PHE A 78 -3.81 -8.94 1.42
N LEU A 79 -4.32 -7.84 1.99
CA LEU A 79 -5.50 -7.15 1.48
C LEU A 79 -5.31 -6.70 0.02
N TYR A 80 -4.15 -6.09 -0.28
CA TYR A 80 -3.87 -5.50 -1.58
C TYR A 80 -3.53 -6.54 -2.66
N LEU A 81 -2.66 -7.51 -2.34
CA LEU A 81 -2.09 -8.47 -3.29
C LEU A 81 -3.04 -9.63 -3.59
N ASP A 82 -3.81 -10.07 -2.60
CA ASP A 82 -4.50 -11.36 -2.65
C ASP A 82 -6.00 -11.20 -2.50
N LEU A 83 -6.48 -10.48 -1.48
CA LEU A 83 -7.93 -10.36 -1.25
C LEU A 83 -8.63 -9.57 -2.36
N GLN A 84 -7.95 -8.57 -2.91
CA GLN A 84 -8.43 -7.86 -4.11
C GLN A 84 -8.66 -8.79 -5.29
N GLN A 85 -7.77 -9.76 -5.53
CA GLN A 85 -7.89 -10.67 -6.68
C GLN A 85 -8.86 -11.83 -6.39
N LEU A 86 -8.77 -12.43 -5.21
CA LEU A 86 -9.50 -13.64 -4.85
C LEU A 86 -10.96 -13.39 -4.48
N ALA A 87 -11.27 -12.23 -3.88
CA ALA A 87 -12.60 -11.93 -3.38
C ALA A 87 -13.23 -10.71 -4.07
N PHE A 88 -12.50 -9.59 -4.09
CA PHE A 88 -13.12 -8.31 -4.45
C PHE A 88 -13.20 -8.05 -5.95
N ALA A 89 -12.40 -8.73 -6.78
CA ALA A 89 -12.50 -8.61 -8.24
C ALA A 89 -13.91 -8.97 -8.73
N SER A 90 -14.54 -9.99 -8.14
CA SER A 90 -15.91 -10.40 -8.46
C SER A 90 -17.01 -9.44 -7.97
N LEU A 91 -16.68 -8.54 -7.04
CA LEU A 91 -17.62 -7.59 -6.44
C LEU A 91 -17.63 -6.23 -7.14
N ARG A 92 -16.67 -5.96 -8.03
CA ARG A 92 -16.57 -4.67 -8.72
C ARG A 92 -17.70 -4.53 -9.74
N GLY A 93 -18.38 -3.40 -9.68
CA GLY A 93 -19.37 -3.00 -10.67
C GLY A 93 -18.73 -2.46 -11.94
N GLU A 94 -19.55 -1.75 -12.73
CA GLU A 94 -19.08 -1.00 -13.89
C GLU A 94 -18.06 0.07 -13.49
N ILE A 95 -16.96 0.18 -14.23
CA ILE A 95 -15.93 1.18 -13.98
C ILE A 95 -16.45 2.55 -14.44
N HIS A 96 -16.59 3.47 -13.49
CA HIS A 96 -16.99 4.85 -13.74
C HIS A 96 -15.91 5.59 -14.52
N THR A 97 -16.27 6.13 -15.68
CA THR A 97 -15.37 6.84 -16.59
C THR A 97 -15.88 8.26 -16.81
N GLY A 98 -16.72 8.44 -17.83
CA GLY A 98 -17.23 9.72 -18.30
C GLY A 98 -18.22 10.36 -17.34
N ASP A 99 -19.02 9.55 -16.65
CA ASP A 99 -19.98 10.04 -15.66
C ASP A 99 -19.28 10.74 -14.48
N LEU A 100 -18.23 10.12 -13.92
CA LEU A 100 -17.42 10.74 -12.87
C LEU A 100 -16.64 11.95 -13.41
N PHE A 101 -16.08 11.87 -14.62
CA PHE A 101 -15.35 12.97 -15.23
C PHE A 101 -16.24 14.21 -15.45
N LEU A 102 -17.47 14.01 -15.92
CA LEU A 102 -18.46 15.08 -16.09
C LEU A 102 -18.97 15.61 -14.74
N LEU A 103 -19.11 14.73 -13.74
CA LEU A 103 -19.47 15.15 -12.38
C LEU A 103 -18.39 16.02 -11.75
N ASP A 104 -17.11 15.69 -11.93
CA ASP A 104 -15.98 16.52 -11.47
C ASP A 104 -16.01 17.90 -12.15
N ALA A 105 -16.25 17.94 -13.47
CA ALA A 105 -16.40 19.19 -14.21
C ALA A 105 -17.56 20.06 -13.68
N ALA A 106 -18.66 19.43 -13.26
CA ALA A 106 -19.85 20.13 -12.77
C ALA A 106 -19.69 20.62 -11.32
N LEU A 107 -19.06 19.83 -10.45
CA LEU A 107 -18.87 20.15 -9.03
C LEU A 107 -17.67 21.07 -8.79
N PHE A 108 -16.58 20.85 -9.52
CA PHE A 108 -15.30 21.53 -9.35
C PHE A 108 -14.76 22.07 -10.69
N PRO A 109 -15.49 22.98 -11.35
CA PRO A 109 -15.10 23.48 -12.66
C PRO A 109 -13.78 24.25 -12.59
N ALA A 110 -12.83 23.87 -13.45
CA ALA A 110 -11.62 24.64 -13.68
C ALA A 110 -11.91 25.88 -14.56
N PRO A 111 -11.03 26.90 -14.57
CA PRO A 111 -11.25 28.11 -15.38
C PRO A 111 -11.32 27.82 -16.89
N GLY A 112 -12.41 28.25 -17.55
CA GLY A 112 -12.62 28.09 -18.99
C GLY A 112 -13.99 28.60 -19.44
N GLU A 113 -14.20 28.69 -20.76
CA GLU A 113 -15.51 29.05 -21.34
C GLU A 113 -16.54 27.93 -21.16
N GLU A 114 -16.08 26.67 -21.21
CA GLU A 114 -16.88 25.49 -20.92
C GLU A 114 -16.40 24.81 -19.61
N PRO A 115 -17.32 24.27 -18.77
CA PRO A 115 -16.94 23.53 -17.58
C PRO A 115 -16.05 22.32 -17.92
N MET A 116 -14.87 22.26 -17.31
CA MET A 116 -13.97 21.11 -17.44
C MET A 116 -13.31 20.73 -16.11
N PRO A 117 -12.91 19.46 -15.95
CA PRO A 117 -12.16 19.01 -14.78
C PRO A 117 -10.78 19.67 -14.68
N TRP A 118 -10.28 19.82 -13.46
CA TRP A 118 -8.91 20.30 -13.21
C TRP A 118 -7.86 19.44 -13.91
N ALA A 119 -8.06 18.12 -13.98
CA ALA A 119 -7.15 17.22 -14.69
C ALA A 119 -7.01 17.58 -16.19
N ALA A 120 -8.12 17.89 -16.86
CA ALA A 120 -8.12 18.32 -18.26
C ALA A 120 -7.45 19.70 -18.43
N TRP A 121 -7.72 20.60 -17.48
CA TRP A 121 -7.15 21.95 -17.47
C TRP A 121 -5.63 21.93 -17.34
N PHE A 122 -5.09 21.12 -16.42
CA PHE A 122 -3.65 20.94 -16.24
C PHE A 122 -3.00 20.18 -17.40
N ALA A 123 -3.69 19.21 -18.00
CA ALA A 123 -3.17 18.45 -19.15
C ALA A 123 -2.81 19.35 -20.34
N THR A 124 -3.54 20.45 -20.53
CA THR A 124 -3.28 21.44 -21.60
C THR A 124 -2.32 22.55 -21.20
N ARG A 125 -1.88 22.59 -19.95
CA ARG A 125 -1.05 23.67 -19.35
C ARG A 125 0.14 23.10 -18.60
N ALA A 126 0.82 22.14 -19.22
CA ALA A 126 2.05 21.57 -18.67
C ALA A 126 3.09 22.66 -18.39
N ASN A 127 3.77 22.54 -17.26
CA ASN A 127 4.80 23.47 -16.83
C ASN A 127 6.00 22.66 -16.29
N PRO A 128 7.20 22.80 -16.88
CA PRO A 128 8.36 22.00 -16.48
C PRO A 128 8.73 22.15 -14.98
N ILE A 129 8.56 23.34 -14.40
CA ILE A 129 8.84 23.55 -12.98
C ILE A 129 7.80 22.82 -12.12
N ALA A 130 6.52 22.88 -12.49
CA ALA A 130 5.47 22.13 -11.81
C ALA A 130 5.69 20.62 -11.94
N ASP A 131 6.06 20.13 -13.12
CA ASP A 131 6.35 18.71 -13.38
C ASP A 131 7.54 18.22 -12.54
N LEU A 132 8.60 19.04 -12.41
CA LEU A 132 9.74 18.76 -11.53
C LEU A 132 9.31 18.55 -10.07
N PHE A 133 8.54 19.50 -9.52
CA PHE A 133 8.09 19.40 -8.14
C PHE A 133 7.09 18.26 -7.93
N ALA A 134 6.19 18.02 -8.89
CA ALA A 134 5.24 16.93 -8.83
C ALA A 134 5.95 15.57 -8.83
N GLY A 135 6.95 15.38 -9.71
CA GLY A 135 7.72 14.14 -9.76
C GLY A 135 8.54 13.89 -8.49
N ILE A 136 9.23 14.91 -7.96
CA ILE A 136 9.96 14.80 -6.69
C ILE A 136 9.02 14.44 -5.54
N ALA A 137 7.88 15.11 -5.44
CA ALA A 137 6.90 14.84 -4.40
C ALA A 137 6.35 13.40 -4.50
N TYR A 138 6.08 12.91 -5.71
CA TYR A 138 5.57 11.57 -5.91
C TYR A 138 6.62 10.48 -5.62
N MET A 139 7.87 10.63 -6.06
CA MET A 139 8.93 9.69 -5.66
C MET A 139 9.13 9.68 -4.14
N GLY A 140 8.89 10.83 -3.50
CA GLY A 140 9.14 11.07 -2.10
C GLY A 140 8.09 10.57 -1.13
N PHE A 141 6.98 9.91 -1.51
CA PHE A 141 6.00 9.48 -0.49
C PHE A 141 6.36 8.14 0.18
N VAL A 142 6.95 7.21 -0.57
CA VAL A 142 7.26 5.84 -0.07
C VAL A 142 8.45 5.86 0.88
N ALA A 143 9.55 6.50 0.48
CA ALA A 143 10.81 6.44 1.23
C ALA A 143 10.71 7.08 2.64
N PRO A 144 10.12 8.26 2.84
CA PRO A 144 9.95 8.84 4.17
C PRO A 144 9.01 8.03 5.06
N PHE A 145 7.98 7.38 4.50
CA PHE A 145 7.09 6.51 5.27
C PHE A 145 7.88 5.34 5.86
N PHE A 146 8.56 4.55 5.02
CA PHE A 146 9.33 3.39 5.51
C PHE A 146 10.56 3.80 6.32
N GLY A 147 11.20 4.92 6.00
CA GLY A 147 12.30 5.49 6.77
C GLY A 147 11.86 5.88 8.18
N THR A 148 10.73 6.58 8.32
CA THR A 148 10.17 6.97 9.63
C THR A 148 9.75 5.73 10.43
N LEU A 149 9.08 4.77 9.79
CA LEU A 149 8.72 3.51 10.41
C LEU A 149 9.96 2.79 10.96
N LEU A 150 11.04 2.72 10.18
CA LEU A 150 12.30 2.09 10.60
C LEU A 150 12.91 2.81 11.80
N VAL A 151 12.94 4.14 11.80
CA VAL A 151 13.40 4.93 12.95
C VAL A 151 12.55 4.62 14.19
N TYR A 152 11.22 4.65 14.06
CA TYR A 152 10.33 4.35 15.18
C TYR A 152 10.48 2.92 15.70
N LEU A 153 10.77 1.94 14.85
CA LEU A 153 11.03 0.56 15.30
C LEU A 153 12.16 0.48 16.33
N PHE A 154 13.18 1.33 16.21
CA PHE A 154 14.34 1.34 17.10
C PHE A 154 14.23 2.34 18.26
N VAL A 155 13.51 3.46 18.06
CA VAL A 155 13.44 4.55 19.05
C VAL A 155 12.14 4.52 19.85
N GLU A 156 10.99 4.30 19.20
CA GLU A 156 9.65 4.38 19.78
C GLU A 156 8.73 3.27 19.21
N PRO A 157 8.92 2.00 19.62
CA PRO A 157 8.27 0.86 18.98
C PRO A 157 6.74 0.89 19.03
N ASP A 158 6.16 1.57 20.02
CA ASP A 158 4.71 1.75 20.11
C ASP A 158 4.19 2.74 19.07
N ARG A 159 4.98 3.75 18.67
CA ARG A 159 4.66 4.62 17.52
C ARG A 159 4.79 3.85 16.20
N ALA A 160 5.77 2.96 16.09
CA ALA A 160 5.90 2.11 14.90
C ALA A 160 4.69 1.20 14.73
N GLU A 161 4.20 0.60 15.82
CA GLU A 161 2.96 -0.18 15.81
C GLU A 161 1.75 0.66 15.40
N ALA A 162 1.56 1.84 16.03
CA ALA A 162 0.46 2.74 15.68
C ALA A 162 0.51 3.16 14.20
N MET A 163 1.70 3.49 13.69
CA MET A 163 1.91 3.85 12.29
C MET A 163 1.57 2.70 11.34
N GLY A 164 1.94 1.46 11.68
CA GLY A 164 1.55 0.28 10.93
C GLY A 164 0.03 0.09 10.87
N TRP A 165 -0.67 0.24 11.99
CA TRP A 165 -2.14 0.16 12.01
C TRP A 165 -2.83 1.29 11.26
N CYS A 166 -2.30 2.52 11.32
CA CYS A 166 -2.78 3.63 10.49
C CYS A 166 -2.63 3.32 8.99
N PHE A 167 -1.49 2.75 8.59
CA PHE A 167 -1.27 2.32 7.20
C PHE A 167 -2.26 1.24 6.79
N PHE A 168 -2.48 0.23 7.63
CA PHE A 168 -3.49 -0.80 7.37
C PHE A 168 -4.89 -0.21 7.21
N ALA A 169 -5.31 0.66 8.13
CA ALA A 169 -6.62 1.31 8.06
C ALA A 169 -6.79 2.15 6.79
N ALA A 170 -5.77 2.91 6.39
CA ALA A 170 -5.79 3.67 5.14
C ALA A 170 -5.95 2.75 3.91
N ASN A 171 -5.27 1.59 3.90
CA ASN A 171 -5.40 0.61 2.82
C ASN A 171 -6.79 -0.04 2.80
N VAL A 172 -7.39 -0.35 3.95
CA VAL A 172 -8.78 -0.83 4.03
C VAL A 172 -9.73 0.19 3.43
N ILE A 173 -9.59 1.47 3.77
CA ILE A 173 -10.42 2.55 3.21
C ILE A 173 -10.24 2.63 1.69
N ALA A 174 -8.99 2.64 1.21
CA ALA A 174 -8.68 2.73 -0.22
C ALA A 174 -9.27 1.54 -1.02
N VAL A 175 -9.03 0.31 -0.55
CA VAL A 175 -9.56 -0.91 -1.19
C VAL A 175 -11.08 -0.95 -1.16
N SER A 176 -11.70 -0.53 -0.06
CA SER A 176 -13.16 -0.48 0.06
C SER A 176 -13.75 0.54 -0.92
N ALA A 177 -13.19 1.77 -0.96
CA ALA A 177 -13.62 2.81 -1.87
C ALA A 177 -13.51 2.36 -3.33
N TYR A 178 -12.37 1.77 -3.72
CA TYR A 178 -12.14 1.30 -5.09
C TYR A 178 -13.01 0.09 -5.48
N THR A 179 -13.41 -0.74 -4.51
CA THR A 179 -14.30 -1.87 -4.78
C THR A 179 -15.75 -1.42 -4.92
N LEU A 180 -16.19 -0.48 -4.07
CA LEU A 180 -17.56 0.03 -4.07
C LEU A 180 -17.83 1.02 -5.21
N TYR A 181 -16.82 1.79 -5.60
CA TYR A 181 -16.92 2.80 -6.64
C TYR A 181 -15.66 2.75 -7.53
N PRO A 182 -15.55 1.73 -8.39
CA PRO A 182 -14.40 1.59 -9.28
C PRO A 182 -14.41 2.73 -10.29
N ALA A 183 -13.34 3.51 -10.34
CA ALA A 183 -13.23 4.68 -11.20
C ALA A 183 -11.97 4.61 -12.07
N ALA A 184 -12.11 4.98 -13.34
CA ALA A 184 -10.98 5.18 -14.22
C ALA A 184 -10.26 6.50 -13.86
N PRO A 185 -8.92 6.53 -13.94
CA PRO A 185 -8.18 7.75 -13.69
C PRO A 185 -8.44 8.79 -14.80
N PRO A 186 -8.33 10.10 -14.52
CA PRO A 186 -8.64 11.14 -15.50
C PRO A 186 -7.87 11.04 -16.82
N TRP A 187 -6.60 10.59 -16.78
CA TRP A 187 -5.80 10.41 -17.98
C TRP A 187 -6.42 9.42 -18.97
N TYR A 188 -7.15 8.41 -18.47
CA TYR A 188 -7.79 7.40 -19.30
C TYR A 188 -8.90 8.05 -20.14
N VAL A 189 -9.76 8.85 -19.51
CA VAL A 189 -10.84 9.56 -20.20
C VAL A 189 -10.28 10.57 -21.20
N LEU A 190 -9.18 11.26 -20.87
CA LEU A 190 -8.52 12.19 -21.79
C LEU A 190 -7.92 11.49 -23.02
N ALA A 191 -7.44 10.26 -22.88
CA ALA A 191 -6.82 9.50 -23.96
C ALA A 191 -7.83 8.70 -24.81
N HIS A 192 -8.86 8.13 -24.18
CA HIS A 192 -9.80 7.20 -24.80
C HIS A 192 -11.20 7.80 -25.04
N GLY A 193 -11.46 9.00 -24.53
CA GLY A 193 -12.75 9.66 -24.64
C GLY A 193 -13.79 9.16 -23.63
N LEU A 194 -15.02 9.66 -23.79
CA LEU A 194 -16.16 9.22 -22.99
C LEU A 194 -16.65 7.87 -23.52
N GLY A 195 -16.69 6.86 -22.65
CA GLY A 195 -17.13 5.52 -23.02
C GLY A 195 -16.81 4.49 -21.93
N PRO A 196 -17.27 3.23 -22.10
CA PRO A 196 -16.97 2.17 -21.16
C PRO A 196 -15.45 1.99 -21.02
N ALA A 197 -15.01 1.63 -19.81
CA ALA A 197 -13.60 1.31 -19.58
C ALA A 197 -13.20 0.06 -20.39
N ASP A 198 -12.06 0.14 -21.07
CA ASP A 198 -11.40 -0.99 -21.71
C ASP A 198 -10.57 -1.73 -20.66
N PRO A 199 -10.94 -2.97 -20.29
CA PRO A 199 -10.18 -3.75 -19.31
C PRO A 199 -8.80 -4.17 -19.81
N THR A 200 -8.50 -4.01 -21.10
CA THR A 200 -7.21 -4.33 -21.72
C THR A 200 -6.26 -3.14 -21.82
N ALA A 201 -6.70 -1.95 -21.37
CA ALA A 201 -5.89 -0.75 -21.39
C ALA A 201 -4.59 -0.94 -20.59
N LEU A 202 -3.47 -0.56 -21.21
CA LEU A 202 -2.14 -0.66 -20.59
C LEU A 202 -1.92 0.44 -19.55
N PRO A 203 -1.06 0.21 -18.55
CA PRO A 203 -0.61 1.25 -17.63
C PRO A 203 -0.05 2.46 -18.38
N HIS A 204 -0.31 3.66 -17.86
CA HIS A 204 0.11 4.92 -18.47
C HIS A 204 0.62 5.89 -17.38
N SER A 205 1.81 6.45 -17.57
CA SER A 205 2.47 7.36 -16.61
C SER A 205 1.83 8.76 -16.55
N ALA A 206 0.87 9.04 -17.45
CA ALA A 206 0.12 10.28 -17.51
C ALA A 206 1.04 11.50 -17.55
N GLY A 207 0.78 12.53 -16.74
CA GLY A 207 1.63 13.71 -16.67
C GLY A 207 3.04 13.43 -16.13
N ALA A 208 3.23 12.34 -15.38
CA ALA A 208 4.51 12.01 -14.77
C ALA A 208 5.57 11.59 -15.81
N GLY A 209 5.16 11.13 -17.00
CA GLY A 209 6.10 10.85 -18.10
C GLY A 209 6.96 12.05 -18.49
N ARG A 210 6.47 13.28 -18.32
CA ARG A 210 7.27 14.50 -18.58
C ARG A 210 8.42 14.68 -17.59
N PHE A 211 8.29 14.16 -16.38
CA PHE A 211 9.40 14.13 -15.42
C PHE A 211 10.50 13.19 -15.91
N ASP A 212 10.12 12.00 -16.36
CA ASP A 212 11.04 11.00 -16.91
C ASP A 212 11.79 11.52 -18.13
N GLU A 213 11.09 12.18 -19.06
CA GLU A 213 11.67 12.86 -20.22
C GLU A 213 12.69 13.95 -19.83
N MET A 214 12.42 14.70 -18.75
CA MET A 214 13.32 15.76 -18.28
C MET A 214 14.69 15.24 -17.83
N PHE A 215 14.74 14.03 -17.25
CA PHE A 215 15.96 13.45 -16.70
C PHE A 215 16.53 12.28 -17.54
N GLY A 216 15.80 11.82 -18.56
CA GLY A 216 16.16 10.64 -19.34
C GLY A 216 16.12 9.36 -18.50
N VAL A 217 15.15 9.25 -17.59
CA VAL A 217 14.94 8.09 -16.71
C VAL A 217 13.60 7.42 -17.01
N GLY A 218 13.34 6.26 -16.42
CA GLY A 218 12.05 5.56 -16.53
C GLY A 218 11.58 5.16 -15.14
N VAL A 219 11.23 6.15 -14.31
CA VAL A 219 10.82 5.94 -12.92
C VAL A 219 9.29 5.78 -12.81
N PHE A 220 8.54 6.37 -13.73
CA PHE A 220 7.07 6.44 -13.71
C PHE A 220 6.38 5.57 -14.77
#